data_AF-A0A164JBH2-F1
#
_entry.id   AF-A0A164JBH2-F1
#
_cell.length_a   1.000
_cell.length_b   1.000
_cell.length_c   1.000
_cell.angle_alpha   90.00
_cell.angle_beta   90.00
_cell.angle_gamma   90.00
#
_symmetry.space_group_name_H-M   'P 1'
#
loop_
_entity.id
_entity.type
_entity.pdbx_description
1 polymer ?
#
loop_
_entity_poly.entity_id
_entity_poly.type
_entity_poly.pdbx_seq_one_letter_code
_entity_poly.pdbx_strand_id
1 'polypeptide(L)'
;MPKAIFSDRGTNFTSKLFRYFELKDSEHSNWEDVLDDVLFAYRSSVHSSTLDTPYFLLHGRHHNIPINEFLDASPKTFKSASDYVGNLADRLRYSFQRVREESEKPRTRQREQ
;
A
#
# COMPACT_ATOMS: atom_id res chain seq x y z
N MET A 1 15.19 -3.98 -9.25
CA MET A 1 14.81 -5.37 -8.92
C MET A 1 14.84 -5.53 -7.40
N PRO A 2 13.83 -6.16 -6.77
CA PRO A 2 13.84 -6.44 -5.33
C PRO A 2 15.01 -7.37 -4.98
N LYS A 3 15.58 -7.21 -3.78
CA LYS A 3 16.73 -8.03 -3.32
C LYS A 3 16.35 -9.48 -2.99
N ALA A 4 15.09 -9.71 -2.63
CA ALA A 4 14.56 -11.03 -2.34
C ALA A 4 13.06 -11.06 -2.68
N ILE A 5 12.57 -12.23 -3.11
CA ILE A 5 11.14 -12.52 -3.25
C ILE A 5 10.87 -13.69 -2.33
N PHE A 6 10.04 -13.46 -1.31
CA PHE A 6 9.56 -14.51 -0.42
C PHE A 6 8.16 -14.90 -0.89
N SER A 7 7.97 -16.18 -1.17
CA SER A 7 6.68 -16.78 -1.47
C SER A 7 6.45 -17.92 -0.49
N ASP A 8 5.18 -18.24 -0.25
CA ASP A 8 4.84 -19.48 0.43
C ASP A 8 5.32 -20.71 -0.37
N ARG A 9 5.34 -21.89 0.27
CA ARG A 9 5.59 -23.17 -0.43
C ARG A 9 4.37 -23.64 -1.21
N GLY A 10 3.60 -22.71 -1.79
CA GLY A 10 2.47 -23.03 -2.65
C GLY A 10 2.96 -23.75 -3.89
N THR A 11 2.28 -24.82 -4.29
CA THR A 11 2.53 -25.52 -5.56
C THR A 11 2.02 -24.69 -6.73
N ASN A 12 2.57 -23.49 -6.93
CA ASN A 12 1.95 -22.50 -7.80
C ASN A 12 2.35 -22.75 -9.26
N PHE A 13 1.31 -22.87 -10.11
CA PHE A 13 1.26 -22.88 -11.59
C PHE A 13 1.19 -24.20 -12.39
N THR A 14 1.22 -25.41 -11.79
CA THR A 14 1.15 -26.67 -12.58
C THR A 14 0.05 -27.66 -12.17
N SER A 15 -0.73 -27.34 -11.14
CA SER A 15 -1.79 -28.22 -10.66
C SER A 15 -2.99 -28.22 -11.62
N LYS A 16 -3.31 -29.40 -12.20
CA LYS A 16 -4.54 -29.60 -12.98
C LYS A 16 -5.81 -29.23 -12.19
N LEU A 17 -5.77 -29.30 -10.86
CA LEU A 17 -6.89 -28.94 -10.00
C LEU A 17 -7.17 -27.43 -10.03
N PHE A 18 -6.13 -26.58 -10.05
CA PHE A 18 -6.32 -25.12 -10.11
C PHE A 18 -7.06 -24.72 -11.39
N ARG A 19 -6.62 -25.26 -12.54
CA ARG A 19 -7.29 -25.04 -13.83
C ARG A 19 -8.72 -25.62 -13.88
N TYR A 20 -8.99 -26.70 -13.14
CA TYR A 20 -10.34 -27.27 -13.03
C TYR A 20 -11.27 -26.38 -12.19
N PHE A 21 -10.79 -25.77 -11.09
CA PHE A 21 -11.58 -24.83 -10.30
C PHE A 21 -11.90 -23.56 -11.08
N GLU A 22 -10.91 -22.99 -11.78
CA GLU A 22 -11.06 -21.79 -12.62
C GLU A 22 -12.04 -22.01 -13.79
N LEU A 23 -12.12 -23.23 -14.34
CA LEU A 23 -13.09 -23.59 -15.38
C LEU A 23 -14.50 -23.90 -14.87
N LYS A 24 -14.65 -24.29 -13.60
CA LYS A 24 -15.94 -24.74 -13.04
C LYS A 24 -16.69 -23.62 -12.32
N ASP A 25 -16.01 -22.54 -12.01
CA ASP A 25 -16.58 -21.39 -11.31
C ASP A 25 -16.92 -20.30 -12.34
N SER A 26 -17.92 -20.59 -13.16
CA SER A 26 -18.46 -19.68 -14.19
C SER A 26 -19.22 -18.47 -13.61
N GLU A 27 -19.27 -18.35 -12.28
CA GLU A 27 -19.83 -17.21 -11.54
C GLU A 27 -18.75 -16.36 -10.87
N HIS A 28 -17.49 -16.48 -11.29
CA HIS A 28 -16.49 -15.48 -10.97
C HIS A 28 -16.90 -14.14 -11.59
N SER A 29 -17.54 -13.30 -10.77
CA SER A 29 -17.66 -11.86 -10.93
C SER A 29 -16.37 -11.31 -11.55
N ASN A 30 -16.47 -10.38 -12.51
CA ASN A 30 -15.37 -9.80 -13.27
C ASN A 30 -14.33 -9.06 -12.38
N TRP A 31 -13.69 -9.77 -11.48
CA TRP A 31 -12.76 -9.25 -10.47
C TRP A 31 -11.51 -8.69 -11.16
N GLU A 32 -11.17 -9.23 -12.33
CA GLU A 32 -10.14 -8.71 -13.22
C GLU A 32 -10.45 -7.28 -13.67
N ASP A 33 -11.72 -6.98 -13.98
CA ASP A 33 -12.15 -5.64 -14.44
C ASP A 33 -12.04 -4.59 -13.33
N VAL A 34 -12.17 -4.99 -12.06
CA VAL A 34 -12.12 -4.08 -10.90
C VAL A 34 -10.78 -4.14 -10.16
N LEU A 35 -9.83 -4.97 -10.60
CA LEU A 35 -8.56 -5.19 -9.90
C LEU A 35 -7.77 -3.88 -9.78
N ASP A 36 -7.73 -3.08 -10.85
CA ASP A 36 -7.03 -1.80 -10.86
C ASP A 36 -7.63 -0.81 -9.86
N ASP A 37 -8.95 -0.76 -9.76
CA ASP A 37 -9.66 0.10 -8.80
C ASP A 37 -9.38 -0.33 -7.35
N VAL A 38 -9.40 -1.64 -7.08
CA VAL A 38 -9.08 -2.19 -5.75
C VAL A 38 -7.63 -1.90 -5.38
N LEU A 39 -6.70 -2.09 -6.31
CA LEU A 39 -5.28 -1.79 -6.09
C LEU A 39 -5.06 -0.28 -5.89
N PHE A 40 -5.78 0.57 -6.61
CA PHE A 40 -5.74 2.01 -6.40
C PHE A 40 -6.25 2.39 -5.01
N ALA A 41 -7.41 1.86 -4.59
CA ALA A 41 -7.96 2.08 -3.26
C ALA A 41 -7.01 1.61 -2.17
N TYR A 42 -6.41 0.43 -2.33
CA TYR A 42 -5.42 -0.10 -1.39
C TYR A 42 -4.18 0.80 -1.28
N ARG A 43 -3.63 1.27 -2.41
CA ARG A 43 -2.43 2.13 -2.42
C ARG A 43 -2.70 3.54 -1.89
N SER A 44 -3.92 4.05 -2.03
CA SER A 44 -4.31 5.42 -1.67
C SER A 44 -4.95 5.55 -0.30
N SER A 45 -5.42 4.46 0.30
CA SER A 45 -6.03 4.46 1.64
C SER A 45 -5.01 4.31 2.75
N VAL A 46 -5.29 4.91 3.92
CA VAL A 46 -4.46 4.73 5.12
C VAL A 46 -4.59 3.30 5.61
N HIS A 47 -3.46 2.60 5.71
CA HIS A 47 -3.45 1.22 6.18
C HIS A 47 -3.29 1.17 7.70
N SER A 48 -4.07 0.32 8.38
CA SER A 48 -4.15 0.30 9.85
C SER A 48 -2.83 -0.05 10.55
N SER A 49 -2.00 -0.90 9.93
CA SER A 49 -0.72 -1.30 10.51
C SER A 49 0.40 -0.28 10.34
N THR A 50 0.28 0.63 9.36
CA THR A 50 1.30 1.64 9.05
C THR A 50 0.85 3.05 9.41
N LEU A 51 -0.45 3.25 9.59
CA LEU A 51 -1.13 4.53 9.83
C LEU A 51 -0.81 5.60 8.78
N ASP A 52 -0.41 5.14 7.58
CA ASP A 52 -0.13 5.94 6.41
C ASP A 52 -0.47 5.13 5.14
N THR A 53 -0.50 5.80 3.99
CA THR A 53 -0.82 5.17 2.69
C THR A 53 0.41 4.42 2.15
N PRO A 54 0.25 3.22 1.57
CA PRO A 54 1.36 2.49 0.95
C PRO A 54 2.10 3.33 -0.12
N TYR A 55 1.36 4.13 -0.89
CA TYR A 55 1.94 4.98 -1.92
C TYR A 55 2.85 6.08 -1.34
N PHE A 56 2.45 6.74 -0.26
CA PHE A 56 3.28 7.76 0.39
C PHE A 56 4.57 7.14 0.93
N LEU A 57 4.49 5.98 1.59
CA LEU A 57 5.67 5.32 2.15
C LEU A 57 6.66 4.87 1.06
N LEU A 58 6.18 4.55 -0.14
CA LEU A 58 7.03 4.14 -1.26
C LEU A 58 7.60 5.32 -2.05
N HIS A 59 6.81 6.37 -2.28
CA HIS A 59 7.16 7.46 -3.20
C HIS A 59 7.45 8.81 -2.53
N GLY A 60 7.19 8.94 -1.22
CA GLY A 60 7.37 10.18 -0.46
C GLY A 60 6.38 11.30 -0.82
N ARG A 61 5.30 10.99 -1.53
CA ARG A 61 4.25 11.95 -1.89
C ARG A 61 2.89 11.27 -1.90
N HIS A 62 1.84 12.03 -1.61
CA HIS A 62 0.47 11.49 -1.72
C HIS A 62 0.04 11.48 -3.19
N HIS A 63 -0.97 10.67 -3.50
CA HIS A 63 -1.61 10.68 -4.81
C HIS A 63 -2.13 12.09 -5.12
N ASN A 64 -1.85 12.58 -6.32
CA ASN A 64 -2.46 13.80 -6.84
C ASN A 64 -3.57 13.41 -7.80
N ILE A 65 -4.79 13.35 -7.29
CA ILE A 65 -5.99 12.95 -8.03
C ILE A 65 -6.97 14.11 -8.14
N PRO A 66 -7.81 14.19 -9.19
CA PRO A 66 -8.70 15.32 -9.41
C PRO A 66 -9.58 15.63 -8.20
N ILE A 67 -10.06 14.61 -7.50
CA ILE A 67 -10.90 14.79 -6.29
C ILE A 67 -10.21 15.57 -5.18
N ASN A 68 -8.87 15.61 -5.12
CA ASN A 68 -8.14 16.39 -4.13
C ASN A 68 -8.38 17.90 -4.29
N GLU A 69 -8.59 18.37 -5.52
CA GLU A 69 -8.90 19.77 -5.79
C GLU A 69 -10.30 20.13 -5.27
N PHE A 70 -11.27 19.23 -5.45
CA PHE A 70 -12.62 19.40 -4.93
C PHE A 70 -12.71 19.33 -3.39
N LEU A 71 -11.80 18.58 -2.75
CA LEU A 71 -11.77 18.37 -1.30
C LEU A 71 -10.86 19.37 -0.54
N ASP A 72 -10.33 20.39 -1.22
CA ASP A 72 -9.29 21.29 -0.68
C ASP A 72 -8.07 20.54 -0.08
N ALA A 73 -7.81 19.33 -0.59
CA ALA A 73 -6.73 18.43 -0.20
C ALA A 73 -5.57 18.45 -1.21
N SER A 74 -5.47 19.52 -2.01
CA SER A 74 -4.44 19.67 -3.03
C SER A 74 -3.03 19.69 -2.42
N PRO A 75 -2.00 19.26 -3.19
CA PRO A 75 -0.63 19.28 -2.69
C PRO A 75 -0.23 20.68 -2.21
N LYS A 76 0.42 20.75 -1.03
CA LYS A 76 0.94 22.01 -0.50
C LYS A 76 1.89 22.67 -1.49
N THR A 77 1.76 23.97 -1.65
CA THR A 77 2.74 24.79 -2.36
C THR A 77 3.88 25.15 -1.40
N PHE A 78 5.11 25.19 -1.93
CA PHE A 78 6.32 25.45 -1.14
C PHE A 78 6.99 26.73 -1.62
N LYS A 79 7.59 27.48 -0.69
CA LYS A 79 8.21 28.78 -1.00
C LYS A 79 9.52 28.64 -1.77
N SER A 80 10.20 27.51 -1.59
CA SER A 80 11.46 27.19 -2.25
C SER A 80 11.69 25.67 -2.29
N ALA A 81 12.66 25.23 -3.07
CA ALA A 81 13.09 23.82 -3.07
C ALA A 81 13.60 23.37 -1.69
N SER A 82 14.31 24.23 -0.96
CA SER A 82 14.82 23.91 0.39
C SER A 82 13.68 23.68 1.39
N ASP A 83 12.65 24.53 1.33
CA ASP A 83 11.43 24.41 2.14
C ASP A 83 10.69 23.09 1.84
N TYR A 84 10.55 22.74 0.56
CA TYR A 84 10.00 21.45 0.15
C TYR A 84 10.78 20.26 0.71
N VAL A 85 12.11 20.27 0.56
CA VAL A 85 12.98 19.17 1.00
C VAL A 85 12.93 19.03 2.53
N GLY A 86 12.97 20.14 3.27
CA GLY A 86 12.84 20.12 4.74
C GLY A 86 11.51 19.50 5.18
N ASN A 87 10.40 19.99 4.60
CA ASN A 87 9.08 19.46 4.91
C ASN A 87 8.93 17.97 4.58
N LEU A 88 9.44 17.55 3.42
CA LEU A 88 9.42 16.16 3.01
C LEU A 88 10.21 15.27 3.96
N ALA A 89 11.42 15.71 4.35
CA ALA A 89 12.26 14.97 5.28
C ALA A 89 11.58 14.77 6.64
N ASP A 90 10.94 15.82 7.17
CA ASP A 90 10.24 15.75 8.45
C ASP A 90 9.02 14.83 8.39
N ARG A 91 8.22 14.92 7.31
CA ARG A 91 7.07 14.04 7.10
C ARG A 91 7.49 12.57 6.98
N LEU A 92 8.53 12.27 6.21
CA LEU A 92 9.04 10.91 6.06
C LEU A 92 9.56 10.36 7.39
N ARG A 93 10.35 11.15 8.14
CA ARG A 93 10.84 10.76 9.47
C ARG A 93 9.68 10.41 10.41
N TYR A 94 8.68 11.28 10.46
CA TYR A 94 7.49 11.07 11.30
C TYR A 94 6.72 9.81 10.90
N SER A 95 6.40 9.63 9.61
CA SER A 95 5.65 8.47 9.14
C SER A 95 6.39 7.16 9.39
N PHE A 96 7.69 7.09 9.06
CA PHE A 96 8.47 5.87 9.30
C PHE A 96 8.68 5.57 10.79
N GLN A 97 8.77 6.58 11.64
CA GLN A 97 8.78 6.38 13.09
C GLN A 97 7.48 5.69 13.55
N ARG A 98 6.32 6.20 13.12
CA ARG A 98 5.01 5.61 13.47
C ARG A 98 4.86 4.20 12.94
N VAL A 99 5.27 3.95 11.69
CA VAL A 99 5.26 2.61 11.10
C VAL A 99 6.04 1.63 11.96
N ARG A 100 7.23 2.04 12.44
CA ARG A 100 8.06 1.19 13.31
C ARG A 100 7.37 0.91 14.64
N GLU A 101 6.84 1.94 15.29
CA GLU A 101 6.12 1.80 16.56
C GLU A 101 4.89 0.89 16.44
N GLU A 102 4.10 1.07 15.38
CA GLU A 102 2.90 0.26 15.13
C GLU A 102 3.23 -1.18 14.75
N SER A 103 4.30 -1.39 13.97
CA SER A 103 4.73 -2.73 13.55
C SER A 103 5.30 -3.57 14.70
N GLU A 104 5.83 -2.95 15.76
CA GLU A 104 6.31 -3.69 16.94
C GLU A 104 5.17 -4.19 17.84
N LYS A 105 4.01 -3.51 17.88
CA LYS A 105 2.86 -3.93 18.70
C LYS A 105 2.34 -5.35 18.40
N PRO A 106 2.10 -5.76 17.14
CA PRO A 106 1.71 -7.14 16.86
C PRO A 106 2.86 -8.12 17.12
N ARG A 107 4.12 -7.69 16.93
CA ARG A 107 5.30 -8.53 17.18
C ARG A 107 5.47 -8.88 18.66
N THR A 108 5.19 -7.94 19.57
CA THR A 108 5.23 -8.22 21.01
C THR A 108 4.07 -9.12 21.42
N ARG A 109 2.84 -8.87 20.94
CA ARG A 109 1.67 -9.72 21.19
C ARG A 109 1.86 -11.17 20.75
N GLN A 110 2.57 -11.40 19.64
CA GLN A 110 2.85 -12.74 19.12
C GLN A 110 3.94 -13.47 19.92
N ARG A 111 4.80 -12.75 20.65
CA ARG A 111 5.83 -13.34 21.52
C ARG A 111 5.32 -13.71 22.91
N GLU A 112 4.24 -13.07 23.35
CA GLU A 112 3.61 -13.30 24.67
C GLU A 112 2.56 -14.43 24.65
N GLN A 113 2.21 -14.94 23.47
CA GLN A 113 1.36 -16.12 23.26
C GLN A 113 2.22 -17.37 23.04
#